data_AF-A0A831ZGE7-F1
#
_entry.id   AF-A0A831ZGE7-F1
#
_cell.length_a   1.000
_cell.length_b   1.000
_cell.length_c   1.000
_cell.angle_alpha   90.00
_cell.angle_beta   90.00
_cell.angle_gamma   90.00
#
_symmetry.space_group_name_H-M   'P 1'
#
loop_
_entity.id
_entity.type
_entity.pdbx_description
1 polymer ?
#
loop_
_entity_poly.entity_id
_entity_poly.type
_entity_poly.pdbx_seq_one_letter_code
_entity_poly.pdbx_strand_id
1 'polypeptide(L)'
;MWTLKNQILLAGLAITVAAIVFYQKINVDSKTSLHDKMLQSVSAHNHENALIYADQLLQIDPSNRKAKQILTNSGQIFYYLQAAKSTLTNFIVNNEPPTDPKQLYKQFNKARVYVAKAVAIDPHSLSTTHFEETLDKDQTTLIHLISIDIFNSAQRVIDTAGSSYRKTQKILNTAETSQYLATFLPYQSAWASVDSSHQKVREKTLPELDEMIATGQLMSEYKQGKSRNYTKLLVTYIDQVQKTVDTLIATKGSYDDFSKSAKSATTMYEKLQSKLVKQIPDATTKSGTFSKLLTALPKYQIAQNSKIANIINANETLYTL
;
A
#
# COMPACT_ATOMS: atom_id res chain seq x y z
N MET A 1 -71.71 -13.71 -46.99
CA MET A 1 -71.83 -13.93 -45.53
C MET A 1 -70.58 -14.62 -45.04
N TRP A 2 -69.80 -13.97 -44.19
CA TRP A 2 -68.69 -14.63 -43.50
C TRP A 2 -69.27 -15.56 -42.43
N THR A 3 -68.86 -16.83 -42.41
CA THR A 3 -69.31 -17.78 -41.40
C THR A 3 -68.79 -17.35 -40.02
N LEU A 4 -69.56 -17.59 -38.95
CA LEU A 4 -69.18 -17.29 -37.55
C LEU A 4 -67.77 -17.79 -37.21
N LYS A 5 -67.39 -18.92 -37.80
CA LYS A 5 -66.06 -19.54 -37.69
C LYS A 5 -64.93 -18.65 -38.25
N ASN A 6 -65.14 -17.98 -39.38
CA ASN A 6 -64.15 -17.06 -39.95
C ASN A 6 -64.05 -15.75 -39.14
N GLN A 7 -65.13 -15.28 -38.53
CA GLN A 7 -65.11 -14.11 -37.65
C GLN A 7 -64.31 -14.37 -36.37
N ILE A 8 -64.47 -15.55 -35.76
CA ILE A 8 -63.68 -15.98 -34.59
C ILE A 8 -62.20 -16.12 -34.95
N LEU A 9 -61.88 -16.65 -36.13
CA LEU A 9 -60.49 -16.80 -36.60
C LEU A 9 -59.81 -15.44 -36.79
N LEU A 10 -60.51 -14.47 -37.39
CA LEU A 10 -60.04 -13.09 -37.56
C LEU A 10 -59.84 -12.37 -36.22
N ALA A 11 -60.76 -12.55 -35.27
CA ALA A 11 -60.62 -11.98 -33.93
C ALA A 11 -59.43 -12.57 -33.17
N GLY A 12 -59.21 -13.89 -33.26
CA GLY A 12 -58.05 -14.56 -32.67
C GLY A 12 -56.72 -14.08 -33.26
N LEU A 13 -56.66 -13.87 -34.59
CA LEU A 13 -55.50 -13.32 -35.27
C LEU A 13 -55.23 -11.87 -34.85
N ALA A 14 -56.27 -11.04 -34.74
CA ALA A 14 -56.14 -9.65 -34.31
C ALA A 14 -55.59 -9.54 -32.88
N ILE A 15 -56.03 -10.42 -31.97
CA ILE A 15 -55.54 -10.47 -30.57
C ILE A 15 -54.06 -10.90 -30.53
N THR A 16 -53.67 -11.90 -31.33
CA THR A 16 -52.26 -12.35 -31.38
C THR A 16 -51.35 -11.26 -31.96
N VAL A 17 -51.76 -10.59 -33.03
CA VAL A 17 -51.00 -9.46 -33.61
C VAL A 17 -50.89 -8.31 -32.62
N ALA A 18 -51.98 -7.92 -31.94
CA ALA A 18 -51.96 -6.87 -30.93
C ALA A 18 -51.04 -7.22 -29.75
N ALA A 19 -51.04 -8.49 -29.31
CA ALA A 19 -50.15 -8.96 -28.26
C ALA A 19 -48.67 -8.91 -28.69
N ILE A 20 -48.36 -9.29 -29.92
CA ILE A 20 -46.99 -9.20 -30.49
C ILE A 20 -46.53 -7.75 -30.54
N VAL A 21 -47.35 -6.84 -31.06
CA VAL A 21 -47.02 -5.41 -31.16
C VAL A 21 -46.84 -4.78 -29.78
N PHE A 22 -47.72 -5.10 -28.83
CA PHE A 22 -47.62 -4.59 -27.45
C PHE A 22 -46.34 -5.11 -26.76
N TYR A 23 -46.03 -6.40 -26.91
CA TYR A 23 -44.81 -7.00 -26.38
C TYR A 23 -43.55 -6.40 -27.01
N GLN A 24 -43.54 -6.17 -28.32
CA GLN A 24 -42.46 -5.50 -29.03
C GLN A 24 -42.26 -4.07 -28.53
N LYS A 25 -43.34 -3.31 -28.31
CA LYS A 25 -43.27 -1.94 -27.79
C LYS A 25 -42.64 -1.91 -26.39
N ILE A 26 -43.10 -2.77 -25.47
CA ILE A 26 -42.52 -2.88 -24.13
C ILE A 26 -41.03 -3.20 -24.18
N ASN A 27 -40.60 -4.09 -25.08
CA ASN A 27 -39.19 -4.42 -25.25
C ASN A 27 -38.34 -3.26 -25.82
N VAL A 28 -38.90 -2.45 -26.71
CA VAL A 28 -38.20 -1.26 -27.25
C VAL A 28 -38.06 -0.18 -26.18
N ASP A 29 -39.12 0.09 -25.42
CA ASP A 29 -39.12 1.09 -24.35
C ASP A 29 -38.15 0.67 -23.22
N SER A 30 -38.15 -0.62 -22.84
CA SER A 30 -37.23 -1.15 -21.83
C SER A 30 -35.78 -1.14 -22.30
N LYS A 31 -35.52 -1.51 -23.56
CA LYS A 31 -34.18 -1.45 -24.19
C LYS A 31 -33.61 -0.03 -24.16
N THR A 32 -34.40 0.96 -24.57
CA THR A 32 -33.98 2.36 -24.61
C THR A 32 -33.70 2.88 -23.19
N SER A 33 -34.60 2.60 -22.24
CA SER A 33 -34.41 2.99 -20.85
C SER A 33 -33.15 2.38 -20.21
N LEU A 34 -32.89 1.09 -20.44
CA LEU A 34 -31.68 0.42 -19.93
C LEU A 34 -30.42 0.99 -20.57
N HIS A 35 -30.44 1.26 -21.87
CA HIS A 35 -29.33 1.87 -22.58
C HIS A 35 -28.98 3.25 -22.01
N ASP A 36 -29.98 4.10 -21.79
CA ASP A 36 -29.75 5.45 -21.26
C ASP A 36 -29.23 5.42 -19.81
N LYS A 37 -29.81 4.57 -18.97
CA LYS A 37 -29.33 4.37 -17.58
C LYS A 37 -27.91 3.83 -17.51
N MET A 38 -27.58 2.90 -18.41
CA MET A 38 -26.23 2.36 -18.55
C MET A 38 -25.23 3.48 -18.90
N LEU A 39 -25.54 4.30 -19.92
CA LEU A 39 -24.67 5.42 -20.32
C LEU A 39 -24.57 6.51 -19.25
N GLN A 40 -25.66 6.82 -18.56
CA GLN A 40 -25.66 7.75 -17.43
C GLN A 40 -24.77 7.25 -16.31
N SER A 41 -24.83 5.95 -16.00
CA SER A 41 -24.00 5.33 -14.94
C SER A 41 -22.51 5.39 -15.28
N VAL A 42 -22.13 5.13 -16.54
CA VAL A 42 -20.74 5.31 -17.00
C VAL A 42 -20.31 6.77 -16.90
N SER A 43 -21.16 7.70 -17.32
CA SER A 43 -20.86 9.15 -17.25
C SER A 43 -20.73 9.65 -15.80
N ALA A 44 -21.38 8.98 -14.85
CA ALA A 44 -21.27 9.22 -13.42
C ALA A 44 -20.17 8.38 -12.74
N HIS A 45 -19.33 7.68 -13.50
CA HIS A 45 -18.27 6.80 -13.00
C HIS A 45 -18.76 5.69 -12.04
N ASN A 46 -20.05 5.35 -12.15
CA ASN A 46 -20.70 4.29 -11.39
C ASN A 46 -20.72 3.00 -12.22
N HIS A 47 -19.55 2.35 -12.26
CA HIS A 47 -19.35 1.11 -12.99
C HIS A 47 -20.16 -0.07 -12.47
N GLU A 48 -20.57 -0.03 -11.20
CA GLU A 48 -21.44 -1.03 -10.59
C GLU A 48 -22.81 -1.06 -11.27
N ASN A 49 -23.49 0.10 -11.32
CA ASN A 49 -24.77 0.22 -12.00
C ASN A 49 -24.64 0.05 -13.51
N ALA A 50 -23.56 0.56 -14.11
CA ALA A 50 -23.31 0.38 -15.53
C ALA A 50 -23.21 -1.11 -15.91
N LEU A 51 -22.53 -1.92 -15.10
CA LEU A 51 -22.41 -3.36 -15.32
C LEU A 51 -23.77 -4.07 -15.21
N ILE A 52 -24.57 -3.72 -14.20
CA ILE A 52 -25.91 -4.29 -14.01
C ILE A 52 -26.82 -3.97 -15.21
N TYR A 53 -26.85 -2.70 -15.65
CA TYR A 53 -27.69 -2.31 -16.79
C TYR A 53 -27.18 -2.89 -18.11
N ALA A 54 -25.87 -3.02 -18.29
CA ALA A 54 -25.29 -3.69 -19.46
C ALA A 54 -25.68 -5.17 -19.52
N ASP A 55 -25.58 -5.90 -18.41
CA ASP A 55 -26.01 -7.30 -18.32
C ASP A 55 -27.50 -7.46 -18.64
N GLN A 56 -28.36 -6.64 -18.03
CA GLN A 56 -29.80 -6.64 -18.31
C GLN A 56 -30.12 -6.31 -19.77
N LEU A 57 -29.41 -5.34 -20.36
CA LEU A 57 -29.60 -4.96 -21.76
C LEU A 57 -29.18 -6.09 -22.71
N LEU A 58 -28.11 -6.84 -22.40
CA LEU A 58 -27.67 -7.97 -23.22
C LEU A 58 -28.62 -9.17 -23.15
N GLN A 59 -29.41 -9.32 -22.10
CA GLN A 59 -30.48 -10.33 -22.04
C GLN A 59 -31.61 -10.04 -23.04
N ILE A 60 -31.83 -8.77 -23.39
CA ILE A 60 -32.88 -8.32 -24.33
C ILE A 60 -32.32 -8.12 -25.74
N ASP A 61 -31.12 -7.55 -25.84
CA ASP A 61 -30.39 -7.32 -27.09
C ASP A 61 -28.95 -7.86 -26.98
N PRO A 62 -28.76 -9.18 -27.20
CA PRO A 62 -27.44 -9.81 -27.14
C PRO A 62 -26.43 -9.27 -28.17
N SER A 63 -26.90 -8.53 -29.17
CA SER A 63 -26.07 -7.93 -30.21
C SER A 63 -25.57 -6.53 -29.85
N ASN A 64 -26.03 -5.95 -28.74
CA ASN A 64 -25.73 -4.58 -28.36
C ASN A 64 -24.23 -4.37 -28.11
N ARG A 65 -23.56 -3.75 -29.08
CA ARG A 65 -22.10 -3.52 -29.02
C ARG A 65 -21.70 -2.63 -27.85
N LYS A 66 -22.51 -1.62 -27.52
CA LYS A 66 -22.18 -0.67 -26.44
C LYS A 66 -22.28 -1.34 -25.08
N ALA A 67 -23.30 -2.17 -24.87
CA ALA A 67 -23.46 -2.96 -23.66
C ALA A 67 -22.30 -3.95 -23.49
N LYS A 68 -21.88 -4.65 -24.56
CA LYS A 68 -20.68 -5.52 -24.52
C LYS A 68 -19.43 -4.75 -24.13
N GLN A 69 -19.19 -3.59 -24.72
CA GLN A 69 -18.03 -2.76 -24.39
C GLN A 69 -18.04 -2.34 -22.91
N ILE A 70 -19.21 -1.94 -22.37
CA ILE A 70 -19.35 -1.53 -20.97
C ILE A 70 -19.21 -2.72 -20.03
N LEU A 71 -19.73 -3.88 -20.41
CA LEU A 71 -19.55 -5.14 -19.69
C LEU A 71 -18.05 -5.48 -19.59
N THR A 72 -17.30 -5.38 -20.69
CA THR A 72 -15.85 -5.59 -20.71
C THR A 72 -15.12 -4.58 -19.83
N ASN A 73 -15.27 -3.28 -20.08
CA ASN A 73 -14.50 -2.25 -19.38
C ASN A 73 -14.83 -2.19 -17.88
N SER A 74 -16.12 -2.16 -17.53
CA SER A 74 -16.55 -2.11 -16.13
C SER A 74 -16.23 -3.43 -15.43
N GLY A 75 -16.36 -4.56 -16.14
CA GLY A 75 -16.00 -5.86 -15.61
C GLY A 75 -14.51 -5.99 -15.32
N GLN A 76 -13.64 -5.50 -16.20
CA GLN A 76 -12.20 -5.47 -15.99
C GLN A 76 -11.80 -4.65 -14.74
N ILE A 77 -12.48 -3.53 -14.47
CA ILE A 77 -12.27 -2.76 -13.23
C ILE A 77 -12.47 -3.65 -12.00
N PHE A 78 -13.63 -4.29 -11.87
CA PHE A 78 -13.92 -5.15 -10.72
C PHE A 78 -13.06 -6.41 -10.68
N TYR A 79 -12.70 -6.97 -11.83
CA TYR A 79 -11.75 -8.09 -11.92
C TYR A 79 -10.39 -7.71 -11.32
N TYR A 80 -9.85 -6.54 -11.66
CA TYR A 80 -8.60 -6.06 -11.07
C TYR A 80 -8.73 -5.73 -9.58
N LEU A 81 -9.83 -5.12 -9.14
CA LEU A 81 -10.08 -4.89 -7.70
C LEU A 81 -10.18 -6.21 -6.91
N GLN A 82 -10.82 -7.23 -7.50
CA GLN A 82 -10.88 -8.58 -6.93
C GLN A 82 -9.49 -9.21 -6.85
N ALA A 83 -8.66 -9.09 -7.90
CA ALA A 83 -7.28 -9.58 -7.90
C ALA A 83 -6.41 -8.87 -6.83
N ALA A 84 -6.60 -7.56 -6.65
CA ALA A 84 -5.94 -6.78 -5.60
C ALA A 84 -6.33 -7.31 -4.20
N LYS A 85 -7.63 -7.48 -3.94
CA LYS A 85 -8.14 -8.06 -2.69
C LYS A 85 -7.63 -9.48 -2.44
N SER A 86 -7.65 -10.33 -3.47
CA SER A 86 -7.19 -11.71 -3.37
C SER A 86 -5.70 -11.80 -3.05
N THR A 87 -4.88 -10.89 -3.59
CA THR A 87 -3.45 -10.80 -3.25
C THR A 87 -3.23 -10.62 -1.75
N LEU A 88 -4.01 -9.74 -1.12
CA LEU A 88 -3.94 -9.49 0.33
C LEU A 88 -4.52 -10.66 1.13
N THR A 89 -5.67 -11.19 0.71
CA THR A 89 -6.38 -12.26 1.44
C THR A 89 -5.61 -13.58 1.42
N ASN A 90 -5.06 -13.97 0.27
CA ASN A 90 -4.29 -15.20 0.12
C ASN A 90 -3.02 -15.18 0.97
N PHE A 91 -2.39 -14.01 1.13
CA PHE A 91 -1.24 -13.89 2.01
C PHE A 91 -1.62 -14.18 3.47
N ILE A 92 -2.79 -13.73 3.92
CA ILE A 92 -3.26 -13.96 5.29
C ILE A 92 -3.57 -15.44 5.51
N VAL A 93 -4.37 -16.04 4.62
CA VAL A 93 -4.79 -17.45 4.71
C VAL A 93 -3.60 -18.40 4.63
N ASN A 94 -2.64 -18.14 3.74
CA ASN A 94 -1.52 -19.06 3.51
C ASN A 94 -0.37 -18.92 4.54
N ASN A 95 -0.42 -17.93 5.43
CA ASN A 95 0.66 -17.66 6.39
C ASN A 95 0.16 -17.60 7.83
N GLU A 96 -0.89 -18.35 8.22
CA GLU A 96 -1.49 -18.17 9.54
C GLU A 96 -0.58 -18.51 10.74
N PRO A 97 -0.37 -17.55 11.69
CA PRO A 97 -0.63 -16.11 11.59
C PRO A 97 0.52 -15.36 10.91
N PRO A 98 0.25 -14.40 9.99
CA PRO A 98 1.30 -13.62 9.36
C PRO A 98 2.03 -12.83 10.45
N THR A 99 3.34 -13.04 10.61
CA THR A 99 4.11 -12.40 11.69
C THR A 99 4.89 -11.18 11.25
N ASP A 100 5.06 -10.96 9.93
CA ASP A 100 5.93 -9.91 9.41
C ASP A 100 5.15 -8.79 8.67
N PRO A 101 5.02 -7.59 9.28
CA PRO A 101 4.51 -6.39 8.63
C PRO A 101 5.17 -6.07 7.29
N LYS A 102 6.47 -6.35 7.12
CA LYS A 102 7.21 -6.08 5.88
C LYS A 102 6.75 -6.97 4.74
N GLN A 103 6.43 -8.23 5.02
CA GLN A 103 5.89 -9.15 4.01
C GLN A 103 4.48 -8.75 3.58
N LEU A 104 3.63 -8.34 4.52
CA LEU A 104 2.31 -7.80 4.18
C LEU A 104 2.45 -6.54 3.31
N TYR A 105 3.42 -5.66 3.61
CA TYR A 105 3.66 -4.44 2.84
C TYR A 105 3.99 -4.72 1.38
N LYS A 106 4.80 -5.77 1.11
CA LYS A 106 5.07 -6.22 -0.26
C LYS A 106 3.79 -6.65 -0.99
N GLN A 107 2.83 -7.25 -0.29
CA GLN A 107 1.54 -7.61 -0.90
C GLN A 107 0.68 -6.39 -1.19
N PHE A 108 0.73 -5.35 -0.35
CA PHE A 108 0.11 -4.05 -0.67
C PHE A 108 0.68 -3.46 -1.96
N ASN A 109 2.00 -3.50 -2.16
CA ASN A 109 2.62 -3.02 -3.40
C ASN A 109 2.13 -3.82 -4.62
N LYS A 110 2.01 -5.14 -4.51
CA LYS A 110 1.41 -5.98 -5.57
C LYS A 110 -0.06 -5.66 -5.81
N ALA A 111 -0.86 -5.49 -4.76
CA ALA A 111 -2.28 -5.13 -4.87
C ALA A 111 -2.45 -3.79 -5.60
N ARG A 112 -1.58 -2.80 -5.33
CA ARG A 112 -1.58 -1.51 -6.04
C ARG A 112 -1.31 -1.63 -7.54
N VAL A 113 -0.56 -2.63 -7.99
CA VAL A 113 -0.38 -2.85 -9.44
C VAL A 113 -1.72 -3.15 -10.11
N TYR A 114 -2.58 -3.96 -9.47
CA TYR A 114 -3.93 -4.22 -9.98
C TYR A 114 -4.84 -2.99 -9.89
N VAL A 115 -4.79 -2.25 -8.77
CA VAL A 115 -5.54 -0.99 -8.65
C VAL A 115 -5.14 0.00 -9.75
N ALA A 116 -3.86 0.12 -10.07
CA ALA A 116 -3.39 0.97 -11.17
C ALA A 116 -3.96 0.55 -12.54
N LYS A 117 -4.13 -0.77 -12.77
CA LYS A 117 -4.81 -1.25 -13.99
C LYS A 117 -6.29 -0.85 -14.03
N ALA A 118 -7.00 -0.88 -12.89
CA ALA A 118 -8.37 -0.40 -12.80
C ALA A 118 -8.47 1.13 -13.03
N VAL A 119 -7.56 1.90 -12.44
CA VAL A 119 -7.46 3.36 -12.63
C VAL A 119 -7.20 3.72 -14.10
N ALA A 120 -6.42 2.92 -14.82
CA ALA A 120 -6.14 3.15 -16.24
C ALA A 120 -7.39 3.02 -17.13
N ILE A 121 -8.42 2.29 -16.70
CA ILE A 121 -9.70 2.16 -17.41
C ILE A 121 -10.59 3.37 -17.12
N ASP A 122 -10.78 3.68 -15.84
CA ASP A 122 -11.48 4.88 -15.39
C ASP A 122 -10.86 5.41 -14.07
N PRO A 123 -10.17 6.57 -14.11
CA PRO A 123 -9.54 7.13 -12.93
C PRO A 123 -10.53 7.72 -11.92
N HIS A 124 -11.79 7.92 -12.31
CA HIS A 124 -12.83 8.48 -11.45
C HIS A 124 -13.87 7.45 -10.99
N SER A 125 -13.66 6.16 -11.33
CA SER A 125 -14.48 5.05 -10.86
C SER A 125 -14.69 5.14 -9.36
N LEU A 126 -15.95 5.19 -8.93
CA LEU A 126 -16.31 5.31 -7.50
C LEU A 126 -15.78 4.13 -6.70
N SER A 127 -15.91 2.91 -7.24
CA SER A 127 -15.44 1.67 -6.60
C SER A 127 -13.91 1.63 -6.52
N THR A 128 -13.22 2.05 -7.59
CA THR A 128 -11.75 2.11 -7.61
C THR A 128 -11.24 3.11 -6.59
N THR A 129 -11.81 4.31 -6.56
CA THR A 129 -11.44 5.39 -5.64
C THR A 129 -11.65 4.95 -4.19
N HIS A 130 -12.82 4.38 -3.87
CA HIS A 130 -13.11 3.90 -2.52
C HIS A 130 -12.16 2.79 -2.06
N PHE A 131 -11.84 1.85 -2.97
CA PHE A 131 -10.87 0.79 -2.68
C PHE A 131 -9.47 1.36 -2.47
N GLU A 132 -9.03 2.31 -3.30
CA GLU A 132 -7.73 2.95 -3.16
C GLU A 132 -7.61 3.72 -1.84
N GLU A 133 -8.63 4.45 -1.42
CA GLU A 133 -8.65 5.16 -0.14
C GLU A 133 -8.52 4.19 1.06
N THR A 134 -9.23 3.07 1.00
CA THR A 134 -9.17 2.02 2.03
C THR A 134 -7.77 1.40 2.07
N LEU A 135 -7.22 1.06 0.91
CA LEU A 135 -5.88 0.50 0.76
C LEU A 135 -4.81 1.48 1.27
N ASP A 136 -4.99 2.79 1.02
CA ASP A 136 -4.06 3.83 1.45
C ASP A 136 -4.01 4.00 2.96
N LYS A 137 -5.18 4.01 3.59
CA LYS A 137 -5.33 4.08 5.05
C LYS A 137 -4.65 2.89 5.73
N ASP A 138 -4.86 1.70 5.20
CA ASP A 138 -4.36 0.47 5.79
C ASP A 138 -2.85 0.29 5.56
N GLN A 139 -2.35 0.66 4.37
CA GLN A 139 -0.91 0.69 4.11
C GLN A 139 -0.20 1.77 4.95
N THR A 140 -0.85 2.92 5.18
CA THR A 140 -0.35 3.96 6.10
C THR A 140 -0.19 3.41 7.51
N THR A 141 -1.18 2.65 7.99
CA THR A 141 -1.11 1.97 9.29
C THR A 141 0.08 1.02 9.34
N LEU A 142 0.31 0.27 8.27
CA LEU A 142 1.43 -0.66 8.17
C LEU A 142 2.80 0.05 8.16
N ILE A 143 2.90 1.18 7.45
CA ILE A 143 4.09 2.05 7.45
C ILE A 143 4.42 2.51 8.88
N HIS A 144 3.42 2.92 9.66
CA HIS A 144 3.64 3.32 11.06
C HIS A 144 4.12 2.14 11.92
N LEU A 145 3.55 0.94 11.76
CA LEU A 145 3.98 -0.25 12.49
C LEU A 145 5.44 -0.62 12.20
N ILE A 146 5.85 -0.54 10.93
CA ILE A 146 7.24 -0.80 10.51
C ILE A 146 8.17 0.29 11.03
N SER A 147 7.70 1.55 11.06
CA SER A 147 8.48 2.66 11.58
C SER A 147 8.82 2.49 13.06
N ILE A 148 7.90 1.95 13.87
CA ILE A 148 8.17 1.64 15.29
C ILE A 148 9.36 0.69 15.42
N ASP A 149 9.46 -0.34 14.58
CA ASP A 149 10.60 -1.26 14.58
C ASP A 149 11.90 -0.59 14.18
N ILE A 150 11.84 0.31 13.20
CA ILE A 150 12.97 1.15 12.80
C ILE A 150 13.41 2.04 13.97
N PHE A 151 12.51 2.67 14.72
CA PHE A 151 12.88 3.49 15.88
C PHE A 151 13.56 2.67 16.97
N ASN A 152 12.99 1.51 17.31
CA ASN A 152 13.57 0.63 18.32
C ASN A 152 14.96 0.15 17.90
N SER A 153 15.16 -0.19 16.63
CA SER A 153 16.46 -0.64 16.10
C SER A 153 17.46 0.51 16.04
N ALA A 154 17.03 1.70 15.58
CA ALA A 154 17.84 2.90 15.58
C ALA A 154 18.34 3.27 16.99
N GLN A 155 17.48 3.20 18.00
CA GLN A 155 17.87 3.44 19.39
C GLN A 155 18.94 2.44 19.85
N ARG A 156 18.77 1.14 19.60
CA ARG A 156 19.75 0.12 19.98
C ARG A 156 21.12 0.33 19.33
N VAL A 157 21.17 0.61 18.02
CA VAL A 157 22.45 0.83 17.32
C VAL A 157 23.13 2.13 17.77
N ILE A 158 22.36 3.21 17.96
CA ILE A 158 22.88 4.50 18.43
C ILE A 158 23.36 4.40 19.88
N ASP A 159 22.64 3.71 20.76
CA ASP A 159 23.07 3.51 22.16
C ASP A 159 24.36 2.69 22.24
N THR A 160 24.47 1.66 21.40
CA THR A 160 25.67 0.82 21.30
C THR A 160 26.87 1.66 20.82
N ALA A 161 26.69 2.42 19.73
CA ALA A 161 27.72 3.30 19.19
C ALA A 161 28.07 4.44 20.17
N GLY A 162 27.07 5.05 20.80
CA GLY A 162 27.23 6.13 21.78
C GLY A 162 27.95 5.67 23.06
N SER A 163 27.74 4.43 23.50
CA SER A 163 28.51 3.83 24.58
C SER A 163 30.00 3.69 24.21
N SER A 164 30.29 3.25 22.98
CA SER A 164 31.65 3.19 22.44
C SER A 164 32.31 4.57 22.33
N TYR A 165 31.57 5.54 21.81
CA TYR A 165 31.99 6.94 21.71
C TYR A 165 32.39 7.49 23.08
N ARG A 166 31.56 7.33 24.13
CA ARG A 166 31.87 7.80 25.49
C ARG A 166 33.16 7.19 26.05
N LYS A 167 33.40 5.89 25.80
CA LYS A 167 34.66 5.23 26.19
C LYS A 167 35.85 5.81 25.44
N THR A 168 35.71 6.01 24.14
CA THR A 168 36.73 6.59 23.25
C THR A 168 37.07 8.01 23.68
N GLN A 169 36.06 8.83 23.94
CA GLN A 169 36.21 10.20 24.39
C GLN A 169 37.02 10.26 25.69
N LYS A 170 36.76 9.35 26.64
CA LYS A 170 37.53 9.25 27.88
C LYS A 170 39.00 8.91 27.61
N ILE A 171 39.27 7.92 26.75
CA ILE A 171 40.64 7.49 26.41
C ILE A 171 41.42 8.63 25.73
N LEU A 172 40.84 9.25 24.71
CA LEU A 172 41.50 10.31 23.94
C LEU A 172 41.72 11.57 24.79
N ASN A 173 40.73 11.99 25.58
CA ASN A 173 40.87 13.14 26.48
C ASN A 173 41.95 12.90 27.54
N THR A 174 42.06 11.67 28.07
CA THR A 174 43.15 11.32 29.01
C THR A 174 44.52 11.33 28.32
N ALA A 175 44.62 10.85 27.08
CA ALA A 175 45.87 10.88 26.32
C ALA A 175 46.32 12.32 25.99
N GLU A 176 45.38 13.21 25.73
CA GLU A 176 45.65 14.62 25.40
C GLU A 176 46.01 15.47 26.63
N THR A 177 45.37 15.22 27.78
CA THR A 177 45.52 16.06 28.98
C THR A 177 46.58 15.57 29.98
N SER A 178 47.04 14.32 29.86
CA SER A 178 48.03 13.75 30.78
C SER A 178 49.46 14.07 30.34
N GLN A 179 50.19 14.85 31.13
CA GLN A 179 51.62 15.12 30.92
C GLN A 179 52.47 13.83 30.85
N TYR A 180 52.10 12.81 31.62
CA TYR A 180 52.77 11.51 31.63
C TYR A 180 52.44 10.70 30.37
N LEU A 181 51.13 10.51 30.06
CA LEU A 181 50.74 9.67 28.92
C LEU A 181 51.06 10.32 27.57
N ALA A 182 51.09 11.65 27.45
CA ALA A 182 51.56 12.31 26.24
C ALA A 182 53.00 11.91 25.86
N THR A 183 53.82 11.49 26.85
CA THR A 183 55.19 11.03 26.66
C THR A 183 55.29 9.54 26.28
N PHE A 184 54.35 8.71 26.73
CA PHE A 184 54.42 7.23 26.59
C PHE A 184 53.35 6.61 25.67
N LEU A 185 52.28 7.33 25.36
CA LEU A 185 51.17 6.93 24.51
C LEU A 185 50.91 8.06 23.51
N PRO A 186 51.63 8.06 22.36
CA PRO A 186 51.34 8.98 21.28
C PRO A 186 49.85 8.94 20.94
N TYR A 187 49.26 10.09 20.63
CA TYR A 187 47.84 10.20 20.28
C TYR A 187 47.39 9.20 19.19
N GLN A 188 48.28 8.88 18.25
CA GLN A 188 48.06 7.84 17.22
C GLN A 188 47.94 6.43 17.81
N SER A 189 48.70 6.10 18.85
CA SER A 189 48.62 4.83 19.57
C SER A 189 47.32 4.73 20.39
N ALA A 190 46.80 5.85 20.89
CA ALA A 190 45.48 5.89 21.54
C ALA A 190 44.37 5.52 20.55
N TRP A 191 44.42 6.01 19.30
CA TRP A 191 43.49 5.60 18.25
C TRP A 191 43.58 4.11 17.91
N ALA A 192 44.80 3.57 17.77
CA ALA A 192 45.01 2.14 17.52
C ALA A 192 44.39 1.25 18.62
N SER A 193 44.42 1.69 19.87
CA SER A 193 43.81 0.96 21.00
C SER A 193 42.28 0.90 20.92
N VAL A 194 41.65 1.92 20.32
CA VAL A 194 40.20 2.05 20.20
C VAL A 194 39.66 1.35 18.95
N ASP A 195 40.44 1.30 17.87
CA ASP A 195 40.06 0.72 16.58
C ASP A 195 39.47 -0.70 16.70
N SER A 196 40.12 -1.57 17.47
CA SER A 196 39.65 -2.94 17.72
C SER A 196 38.28 -2.99 18.44
N SER A 197 37.99 -2.03 19.32
CA SER A 197 36.69 -1.91 20.00
C SER A 197 35.64 -1.36 19.06
N HIS A 198 35.99 -0.41 18.19
CA HIS A 198 35.09 0.15 17.18
C HIS A 198 34.72 -0.88 16.12
N GLN A 199 35.67 -1.73 15.71
CA GLN A 199 35.40 -2.84 14.80
C GLN A 199 34.34 -3.79 15.37
N LYS A 200 34.48 -4.20 16.64
CA LYS A 200 33.48 -5.05 17.31
C LYS A 200 32.09 -4.39 17.38
N VAL A 201 32.06 -3.08 17.60
CA VAL A 201 30.78 -2.33 17.58
C VAL A 201 30.19 -2.33 16.18
N ARG A 202 31.00 -2.08 15.14
CA ARG A 202 30.57 -2.13 13.74
C ARG A 202 29.98 -3.50 13.40
N GLU A 203 30.68 -4.59 13.73
CA GLU A 203 30.21 -5.97 13.53
C GLU A 203 28.87 -6.23 14.23
N LYS A 204 28.68 -5.67 15.43
CA LYS A 204 27.42 -5.81 16.19
C LYS A 204 26.27 -4.98 15.63
N THR A 205 26.53 -3.78 15.12
CA THR A 205 25.47 -2.87 14.63
C THR A 205 25.12 -3.09 13.17
N LEU A 206 26.04 -3.65 12.37
CA LEU A 206 25.88 -3.78 10.92
C LEU A 206 24.62 -4.55 10.51
N PRO A 207 24.26 -5.72 11.11
CA PRO A 207 23.06 -6.44 10.71
C PRO A 207 21.77 -5.65 10.91
N GLU A 208 21.64 -4.92 12.02
CA GLU A 208 20.46 -4.08 12.29
C GLU A 208 20.40 -2.86 11.36
N LEU A 209 21.56 -2.26 11.03
CA LEU A 209 21.64 -1.16 10.07
C LEU A 209 21.25 -1.63 8.66
N ASP A 210 21.76 -2.77 8.21
CA ASP A 210 21.44 -3.35 6.90
C ASP A 210 19.95 -3.68 6.79
N GLU A 211 19.35 -4.23 7.84
CA GLU A 211 17.90 -4.48 7.89
C GLU A 211 17.09 -3.18 7.82
N MET A 212 17.50 -2.14 8.55
CA MET A 212 16.86 -0.83 8.48
C MET A 212 16.96 -0.22 7.08
N ILE A 213 18.13 -0.29 6.44
CA ILE A 213 18.36 0.22 5.08
C ILE A 213 17.48 -0.53 4.08
N ALA A 214 17.46 -1.87 4.13
CA ALA A 214 16.61 -2.69 3.28
C ALA A 214 15.12 -2.35 3.48
N THR A 215 14.70 -2.10 4.72
CA THR A 215 13.34 -1.66 5.04
C THR A 215 13.05 -0.26 4.49
N GLY A 216 14.00 0.67 4.59
CA GLY A 216 13.89 2.01 4.00
C GLY A 216 13.75 1.97 2.47
N GLN A 217 14.53 1.12 1.80
CA GLN A 217 14.42 0.89 0.36
C GLN A 217 13.03 0.37 -0.01
N LEU A 218 12.51 -0.62 0.71
CA LEU A 218 11.14 -1.12 0.52
C LEU A 218 10.10 0.00 0.70
N MET A 219 10.24 0.85 1.73
CA MET A 219 9.31 1.96 1.97
C MET A 219 9.38 3.06 0.90
N SER A 220 10.52 3.19 0.20
CA SER A 220 10.70 4.17 -0.88
C SER A 220 9.86 3.86 -2.12
N GLU A 221 9.39 2.61 -2.28
CA GLU A 221 8.50 2.19 -3.37
C GLU A 221 7.09 2.80 -3.26
N TYR A 222 6.71 3.31 -2.09
CA TYR A 222 5.42 3.98 -1.90
C TYR A 222 5.43 5.38 -2.49
N LYS A 223 4.96 5.46 -3.74
CA LYS A 223 5.01 6.67 -4.58
C LYS A 223 3.80 7.60 -4.45
N GLN A 224 2.67 7.10 -3.93
CA GLN A 224 1.39 7.82 -3.89
C GLN A 224 0.70 7.64 -2.54
N GLY A 225 -0.19 8.57 -2.16
CA GLY A 225 -0.98 8.51 -0.94
C GLY A 225 -0.50 9.41 0.20
N LYS A 226 -1.23 9.36 1.32
CA LYS A 226 -1.08 10.31 2.44
C LYS A 226 0.28 10.20 3.15
N SER A 227 0.89 9.02 3.15
CA SER A 227 2.17 8.77 3.84
C SER A 227 3.42 8.98 3.00
N ARG A 228 3.32 9.52 1.77
CA ARG A 228 4.47 9.66 0.87
C ARG A 228 5.58 10.54 1.46
N ASN A 229 5.19 11.65 2.09
CA ASN A 229 6.16 12.55 2.73
C ASN A 229 6.75 11.93 4.00
N TYR A 230 5.95 11.15 4.71
CA TYR A 230 6.39 10.41 5.89
C TYR A 230 7.41 9.33 5.53
N THR A 231 7.18 8.53 4.48
CA THR A 231 8.16 7.51 4.04
C THR A 231 9.47 8.14 3.57
N LYS A 232 9.43 9.26 2.85
CA LYS A 232 10.63 10.04 2.50
C LYS A 232 11.42 10.49 3.73
N LEU A 233 10.71 10.99 4.75
CA LEU A 233 11.33 11.42 6.00
C LEU A 233 11.93 10.22 6.76
N LEU A 234 11.26 9.07 6.77
CA LEU A 234 11.74 7.83 7.37
C LEU A 234 13.03 7.33 6.70
N VAL A 235 13.10 7.36 5.36
CA VAL A 235 14.32 7.03 4.60
C VAL A 235 15.47 7.98 4.96
N THR A 236 15.18 9.28 5.04
CA THR A 236 16.18 10.29 5.45
C THR A 236 16.67 10.04 6.88
N TYR A 237 15.78 9.61 7.77
CA TYR A 237 16.15 9.25 9.14
C TYR A 237 17.04 8.02 9.21
N ILE A 238 16.75 6.96 8.42
CA ILE A 238 17.60 5.76 8.36
C ILE A 238 19.01 6.11 7.89
N ASP A 239 19.13 6.91 6.82
CA ASP A 239 20.42 7.43 6.34
C ASP A 239 21.15 8.23 7.43
N GLN A 240 20.44 9.08 8.18
CA GLN A 240 21.03 9.80 9.29
C GLN A 240 21.47 8.88 10.44
N VAL A 241 20.72 7.82 10.75
CA VAL A 241 21.12 6.84 11.78
C VAL A 241 22.44 6.18 11.39
N GLN A 242 22.57 5.73 10.14
CA GLN A 242 23.82 5.16 9.62
C GLN A 242 24.98 6.15 9.77
N LYS A 243 24.81 7.38 9.28
CA LYS A 243 25.83 8.45 9.40
C LYS A 243 26.23 8.73 10.84
N THR A 244 25.25 8.75 11.75
CA THR A 244 25.51 8.99 13.17
C THR A 244 26.28 7.83 13.79
N VAL A 245 25.90 6.58 13.50
CA VAL A 245 26.68 5.40 13.95
C VAL A 245 28.11 5.50 13.43
N ASP A 246 28.32 5.66 12.12
CA ASP A 246 29.65 5.74 11.50
C ASP A 246 30.51 6.85 12.10
N THR A 247 29.91 7.98 12.44
CA THR A 247 30.61 9.10 13.09
C THR A 247 31.01 8.78 14.53
N LEU A 248 30.13 8.12 15.30
CA LEU A 248 30.39 7.76 16.70
C LEU A 248 31.47 6.68 16.86
N ILE A 249 31.70 5.87 15.81
CA ILE A 249 32.74 4.84 15.76
C ILE A 249 33.82 5.14 14.73
N ALA A 250 34.04 6.43 14.42
CA ALA A 250 35.16 6.84 13.58
C ALA A 250 36.48 6.60 14.31
N THR A 251 37.48 6.08 13.61
CA THR A 251 38.77 5.63 14.18
C THR A 251 39.95 6.55 13.85
N LYS A 252 39.66 7.76 13.37
CA LYS A 252 40.66 8.74 12.92
C LYS A 252 40.20 10.18 13.10
N GLY A 253 41.15 11.10 13.17
CA GLY A 253 40.93 12.55 13.29
C GLY A 253 41.54 13.14 14.55
N SER A 254 41.46 14.46 14.70
CA SER A 254 41.75 15.11 15.99
C SER A 254 40.61 14.86 16.98
N TYR A 255 40.87 15.01 18.28
CA TYR A 255 39.86 14.78 19.32
C TYR A 255 38.74 15.81 19.19
N ASP A 256 39.11 17.06 18.95
CA ASP A 256 38.19 18.15 18.72
C ASP A 256 37.28 17.92 17.51
N ASP A 257 37.84 17.47 16.38
CA ASP A 257 37.05 17.20 15.18
C ASP A 257 36.11 16.01 15.38
N PHE A 258 36.60 14.96 16.02
CA PHE A 258 35.80 13.79 16.38
C PHE A 258 34.63 14.17 17.30
N SER A 259 34.90 14.92 18.37
CA SER A 259 33.88 15.33 19.33
C SER A 259 32.85 16.28 18.72
N LYS A 260 33.29 17.26 17.92
CA LYS A 260 32.39 18.18 17.20
C LYS A 260 31.51 17.44 16.20
N SER A 261 32.09 16.50 15.44
CA SER A 261 31.35 15.70 14.45
C SER A 261 30.31 14.81 15.12
N ALA A 262 30.69 14.11 16.20
CA ALA A 262 29.78 13.26 16.98
C ALA A 262 28.60 14.06 17.55
N LYS A 263 28.87 15.24 18.13
CA LYS A 263 27.82 16.14 18.63
C LYS A 263 26.87 16.57 17.52
N SER A 264 27.41 17.03 16.39
CA SER A 264 26.61 17.45 15.24
C SER A 264 25.73 16.32 14.70
N ALA A 265 26.29 15.12 14.50
CA ALA A 265 25.56 13.97 14.00
C ALA A 265 24.44 13.52 14.96
N THR A 266 24.70 13.55 16.27
CA THR A 266 23.70 13.22 17.30
C THR A 266 22.55 14.22 17.28
N THR A 267 22.85 15.52 17.24
CA THR A 267 21.81 16.57 17.16
C THR A 267 20.96 16.45 15.89
N MET A 268 21.55 16.12 14.74
CA MET A 268 20.79 15.90 13.51
C MET A 268 19.87 14.68 13.61
N TYR A 269 20.36 13.59 14.17
CA TYR A 269 19.57 12.38 14.46
C TYR A 269 18.37 12.71 15.36
N GLU A 270 18.59 13.36 16.51
CA GLU A 270 17.53 13.73 17.47
C GLU A 270 16.48 14.64 16.83
N LYS A 271 16.91 15.59 16.00
CA LYS A 271 16.02 16.48 15.26
C LYS A 271 15.11 15.71 14.30
N LEU A 272 15.66 14.74 13.55
CA LEU A 272 14.86 13.91 12.64
C LEU A 272 13.94 12.96 13.40
N GLN A 273 14.43 12.35 14.48
CA GLN A 273 13.63 11.50 15.36
C GLN A 273 12.41 12.26 15.90
N SER A 274 12.62 13.46 16.46
CA SER A 274 11.54 14.31 16.97
C SER A 274 10.51 14.68 15.89
N LYS A 275 10.97 14.95 14.66
CA LYS A 275 10.06 15.24 13.53
C LYS A 275 9.20 14.02 13.16
N LEU A 276 9.78 12.83 13.14
CA LEU A 276 9.07 11.62 12.79
C LEU A 276 8.07 11.19 13.87
N VAL A 277 8.49 11.18 15.14
CA VAL A 277 7.64 10.77 16.27
C VAL A 277 6.36 11.60 16.34
N LYS A 278 6.45 12.91 16.04
CA LYS A 278 5.27 13.80 15.95
C LYS A 278 4.25 13.41 14.89
N GLN A 279 4.64 12.63 13.89
CA GLN A 279 3.76 12.18 12.80
C GLN A 279 3.22 10.75 13.01
N ILE A 280 3.75 10.02 13.99
CA ILE A 280 3.25 8.68 14.34
C ILE A 280 2.03 8.89 15.24
N PRO A 281 0.85 8.37 14.89
CA PRO A 281 -0.29 8.36 15.79
C PRO A 281 0.08 7.67 17.11
N ASP A 282 -0.47 8.12 18.24
CA ASP A 282 -0.34 7.43 19.54
C ASP A 282 -0.86 5.99 19.42
N ALA A 283 0.01 5.08 19.01
CA ALA A 283 -0.32 3.71 18.74
C ALA A 283 -0.35 2.98 20.09
N THR A 284 -1.51 2.97 20.72
CA THR A 284 -1.83 2.06 21.82
C THR A 284 -1.71 0.61 21.32
N THR A 285 -0.49 0.06 21.48
CA THR A 285 -0.03 -1.32 21.23
C THR A 285 0.04 -1.78 19.74
N LYS A 286 1.29 -1.97 19.27
CA LYS A 286 1.65 -2.48 17.93
C LYS A 286 0.91 -3.78 17.55
N SER A 287 0.79 -4.72 18.48
CA SER A 287 0.15 -6.04 18.27
C SER A 287 -1.36 -5.93 17.99
N GLY A 288 -2.07 -5.10 18.76
CA GLY A 288 -3.50 -4.89 18.58
C GLY A 288 -3.83 -4.24 17.24
N THR A 289 -3.04 -3.25 16.81
CA THR A 289 -3.21 -2.59 15.51
C THR A 289 -2.96 -3.54 14.34
N PHE A 290 -1.92 -4.37 14.39
CA PHE A 290 -1.62 -5.32 13.32
C PHE A 290 -2.70 -6.41 13.19
N SER A 291 -3.18 -6.97 14.30
CA SER A 291 -4.28 -7.94 14.30
C SER A 291 -5.59 -7.34 13.74
N LYS A 292 -5.90 -6.09 14.10
CA LYS A 292 -7.04 -5.36 13.52
C LYS A 292 -6.92 -5.19 12.01
N LEU A 293 -5.72 -4.91 11.51
CA LEU A 293 -5.46 -4.82 10.07
C LEU A 293 -5.71 -6.17 9.38
N LEU A 294 -5.12 -7.25 9.90
CA LEU A 294 -5.28 -8.60 9.32
C LEU A 294 -6.74 -9.06 9.28
N THR A 295 -7.54 -8.70 10.29
CA THR A 295 -8.98 -9.04 10.34
C THR A 295 -9.87 -8.16 9.45
N ALA A 296 -9.38 -6.99 9.04
CA ALA A 296 -10.10 -6.06 8.16
C ALA A 296 -9.93 -6.41 6.68
N LEU A 297 -8.73 -6.85 6.26
CA LEU A 297 -8.39 -7.10 4.85
C LEU A 297 -9.34 -8.07 4.12
N PRO A 298 -9.72 -9.24 4.66
CA PRO A 298 -10.67 -10.14 3.99
C PRO A 298 -12.06 -9.52 3.80
N LYS A 299 -12.41 -8.51 4.59
CA LYS A 299 -13.71 -7.84 4.61
C LYS A 299 -13.80 -6.66 3.63
N TYR A 300 -12.73 -6.38 2.87
CA TYR A 300 -12.75 -5.35 1.84
C TYR A 300 -13.92 -5.55 0.87
N GLN A 301 -14.76 -4.53 0.72
CA GLN A 301 -15.84 -4.52 -0.25
C GLN A 301 -15.32 -3.94 -1.57
N ILE A 302 -15.39 -4.71 -2.65
CA ILE A 302 -15.06 -4.25 -4.00
C ILE A 302 -16.28 -3.66 -4.73
N ALA A 303 -17.49 -4.03 -4.30
CA ALA A 303 -18.77 -3.59 -4.81
C ALA A 303 -19.80 -3.59 -3.67
N GLN A 304 -20.80 -2.72 -3.76
CA GLN A 304 -21.91 -2.68 -2.79
C GLN A 304 -22.96 -3.75 -3.11
N ASN A 305 -23.18 -4.02 -4.39
CA ASN A 305 -24.16 -4.97 -4.88
C ASN A 305 -23.54 -6.36 -5.08
N SER A 306 -24.13 -7.35 -4.40
CA SER A 306 -23.69 -8.75 -4.47
C SER A 306 -23.81 -9.37 -5.86
N LYS A 307 -24.63 -8.81 -6.75
CA LYS A 307 -24.76 -9.27 -8.15
C LYS A 307 -23.48 -9.11 -8.96
N ILE A 308 -22.62 -8.15 -8.60
CA ILE A 308 -21.39 -7.88 -9.36
C ILE A 308 -20.47 -9.09 -9.39
N ALA A 309 -20.30 -9.77 -8.26
CA ALA A 309 -19.47 -10.97 -8.22
C ALA A 309 -19.97 -12.05 -9.20
N ASN A 310 -21.28 -12.23 -9.31
CA ASN A 310 -21.87 -13.19 -10.24
C ASN A 310 -21.68 -12.77 -11.70
N ILE A 311 -21.86 -11.48 -12.02
CA ILE A 311 -21.65 -10.97 -13.38
C ILE A 311 -20.17 -11.10 -13.80
N ILE A 312 -19.25 -10.85 -12.87
CA ILE A 312 -17.80 -11.01 -13.11
C ILE A 312 -17.47 -12.47 -13.40
N ASN A 313 -17.89 -13.38 -12.52
CA ASN A 313 -17.58 -14.80 -12.67
C ASN A 313 -18.20 -15.40 -13.94
N ALA A 314 -19.42 -14.99 -14.31
CA ALA A 314 -20.08 -15.47 -15.52
C ALA A 314 -19.37 -15.02 -16.82
N ASN A 315 -18.53 -13.99 -16.74
CA ASN A 315 -17.91 -13.34 -17.90
C ASN A 315 -16.37 -13.31 -17.79
N GLU A 316 -15.77 -14.16 -16.96
CA GLU A 316 -14.34 -14.11 -16.62
C GLU A 316 -13.42 -14.11 -17.85
N THR A 317 -13.78 -14.87 -18.88
CA THR A 317 -13.03 -14.97 -20.14
C THR A 317 -12.92 -13.65 -20.90
N LEU A 318 -13.79 -12.67 -20.63
CA LEU A 318 -13.74 -11.34 -21.22
C LEU A 318 -12.70 -10.43 -20.54
N TYR A 319 -12.21 -10.80 -19.35
CA TYR A 319 -11.39 -9.93 -18.50
C TYR A 319 -9.92 -10.39 -18.39
N THR A 320 -9.61 -11.60 -18.86
CA THR A 320 -8.29 -12.24 -18.76
C THR A 320 -7.38 -12.03 -19.97
N LEU A 321 -7.86 -11.31 -21.00
CA LEU A 321 -7.09 -10.87 -22.17
C LEU A 321 -6.16 -9.71 -21.84
#